data_AF-A0A0U5GSB0-F1
#
_entry.id   AF-A0A0U5GSB0-F1
#
_cell.length_a   1.000
_cell.length_b   1.000
_cell.length_c   1.000
_cell.angle_alpha   90.00
_cell.angle_beta   90.00
_cell.angle_gamma   90.00
#
_symmetry.space_group_name_H-M   'P 1'
#
loop_
_entity.id
_entity.type
_entity.pdbx_description
1 polymer ?
#
loop_
_entity_poly.entity_id
_entity_poly.type
_entity_poly.pdbx_seq_one_letter_code
_entity_poly.pdbx_strand_id
1 'polypeptide(L)'
;MAADDGLSSPTHPQLTPVGDKSLPAKCKAGMLTYCPTMDLIALVTEDDELRVFRLNGQKVFGGSFKGDPYLDEDDGGGGEILGLRWKDNGRLLAVACADASIRIISAYSGKTVHHYAAHSPLGEGQTIHATCLGWGMNFTDTRAAQRQLGEAAGQLTVDDLLSLDVQPAKAAALLKADLPRELALLDIEGSLPRLSTLPSTGGDDDVFSSRASVDAIFHSTTKSMSDAVDVLLVGFEDGTVHLRIFDCFEIGSFQVVASGPGGRGIRILQHASHPMSPTHAIIASEASSLRLVTLDLRFITRSGRYLSLLAHKTTQLQNLLRYICQVQRQIELEWKNAQELPARYMRSVNMDLNDKCHCDFVTAAYHLVVTGDCFEPMREFLVDIVGDRVCIFSSSLRNR
;
A
#
# COMPACT_ATOMS: atom_id res chain seq x y z
N MET A 1 -39.83 -39.41 -50.70
CA MET A 1 -39.59 -38.00 -51.13
C MET A 1 -39.85 -37.17 -49.90
N ALA A 2 -38.80 -36.85 -49.12
CA ALA A 2 -37.99 -35.63 -49.21
C ALA A 2 -38.83 -34.39 -48.80
N ALA A 3 -38.45 -33.54 -47.86
CA ALA A 3 -37.13 -33.24 -47.32
C ALA A 3 -37.18 -32.80 -45.85
N ASP A 4 -36.05 -33.06 -45.21
CA ASP A 4 -35.49 -32.45 -44.01
C ASP A 4 -35.30 -30.94 -44.24
N ASP A 5 -35.66 -30.10 -43.26
CA ASP A 5 -35.22 -28.71 -43.16
C ASP A 5 -35.09 -28.34 -41.69
N GLY A 6 -34.05 -28.90 -41.07
CA GLY A 6 -33.43 -28.32 -39.89
C GLY A 6 -32.76 -27.00 -40.28
N LEU A 7 -33.34 -25.87 -39.88
CA LEU A 7 -32.66 -24.58 -39.87
C LEU A 7 -32.24 -24.25 -38.44
N SER A 8 -30.95 -24.42 -38.18
CA SER A 8 -30.22 -24.05 -36.98
C SER A 8 -30.45 -22.58 -36.62
N SER A 9 -31.00 -22.34 -35.43
CA SER A 9 -30.94 -21.02 -34.79
C SER A 9 -29.48 -20.61 -34.60
N PRO A 10 -29.06 -19.38 -34.95
CA PRO A 10 -27.69 -18.95 -34.69
C PRO A 10 -27.46 -18.98 -33.18
N THR A 11 -26.46 -19.76 -32.77
CA THR A 11 -25.95 -19.81 -31.39
C THR A 11 -25.42 -18.43 -31.03
N HIS A 12 -26.30 -17.58 -30.50
CA HIS A 12 -25.89 -16.30 -29.93
C HIS A 12 -24.88 -16.56 -28.80
N PRO A 13 -23.76 -15.83 -28.74
CA PRO A 13 -22.80 -15.99 -27.66
C PRO A 13 -23.49 -15.70 -26.33
N GLN A 14 -23.39 -16.64 -25.38
CA GLN A 14 -24.00 -16.52 -24.05
C GLN A 14 -23.34 -15.43 -23.18
N LEU A 15 -22.16 -14.96 -23.57
CA LEU A 15 -21.42 -13.89 -22.90
C LEU A 15 -21.44 -12.64 -23.76
N THR A 16 -21.95 -11.55 -23.20
CA THR A 16 -21.92 -10.23 -23.83
C THR A 16 -20.58 -9.54 -23.52
N PRO A 17 -19.86 -9.03 -24.53
CA PRO A 17 -18.63 -8.29 -24.28
C PRO A 17 -18.96 -6.95 -23.63
N VAL A 18 -18.43 -6.71 -22.42
CA VAL A 18 -18.63 -5.45 -21.68
C VAL A 18 -17.67 -4.36 -22.14
N GLY A 19 -16.46 -4.73 -22.55
CA GLY A 19 -15.46 -3.82 -23.07
C GLY A 19 -14.34 -4.56 -23.78
N ASP A 20 -13.75 -3.91 -24.77
CA ASP A 20 -12.55 -4.37 -25.48
C ASP A 20 -11.49 -3.26 -25.42
N LYS A 21 -10.25 -3.66 -25.17
CA LYS A 21 -9.11 -2.75 -25.11
C LYS A 21 -7.83 -3.46 -25.51
N SER A 22 -7.19 -2.94 -26.56
CA SER A 22 -5.83 -3.31 -26.91
C SER A 22 -4.84 -2.65 -25.95
N LEU A 23 -4.03 -3.46 -25.27
CA LEU A 23 -2.92 -2.98 -24.44
C LEU A 23 -1.66 -2.78 -25.28
N PRO A 24 -0.83 -1.78 -24.97
CA PRO A 24 0.37 -1.48 -25.75
C PRO A 24 1.49 -2.52 -25.55
N ALA A 25 1.48 -3.22 -24.41
CA ALA A 25 2.46 -4.24 -24.05
C ALA A 25 1.74 -5.52 -23.63
N LYS A 26 2.44 -6.65 -23.76
CA LYS A 26 1.92 -7.96 -23.37
C LYS A 26 1.76 -8.04 -21.86
N CYS A 27 0.73 -8.77 -21.42
CA CYS A 27 0.54 -9.08 -20.01
C CYS A 27 1.46 -10.22 -19.59
N LYS A 28 2.10 -10.10 -18.42
CA LYS A 28 2.85 -11.20 -17.83
C LYS A 28 1.92 -12.37 -17.50
N ALA A 29 2.35 -13.59 -17.80
CA ALA A 29 1.56 -14.78 -17.57
C ALA A 29 1.24 -14.97 -16.07
N GLY A 30 -0.03 -15.21 -15.75
CA GLY A 30 -0.48 -15.43 -14.36
C GLY A 30 -0.56 -14.18 -13.49
N MET A 31 -0.28 -12.99 -14.02
CA MET A 31 -0.32 -11.71 -13.28
C MET A 31 -1.55 -10.87 -13.61
N LEU A 32 -2.70 -11.54 -13.68
CA LEU A 32 -4.00 -10.90 -13.84
C LEU A 32 -4.88 -11.30 -12.67
N THR A 33 -5.44 -10.32 -11.97
CA THR A 33 -6.30 -10.58 -10.81
C THR A 33 -7.49 -9.64 -10.78
N TYR A 34 -8.67 -10.23 -10.61
CA TYR A 34 -9.94 -9.53 -10.51
C TYR A 34 -10.19 -9.08 -9.08
N CYS A 35 -10.70 -7.86 -8.90
CA CYS A 35 -11.08 -7.36 -7.59
C CYS A 35 -12.34 -8.09 -7.11
N PRO A 36 -12.35 -8.70 -5.92
CA PRO A 36 -13.47 -9.52 -5.49
C PRO A 36 -14.76 -8.71 -5.29
N THR A 37 -14.70 -7.41 -4.99
CA THR A 37 -15.88 -6.60 -4.63
C THR A 37 -16.25 -5.51 -5.64
N MET A 38 -15.29 -5.00 -6.41
CA MET A 38 -15.49 -3.89 -7.36
C MET A 38 -15.25 -4.34 -8.81
N ASP A 39 -15.65 -3.52 -9.77
CA ASP A 39 -15.48 -3.74 -11.21
C ASP A 39 -14.04 -3.46 -11.70
N LEU A 40 -13.04 -3.89 -10.94
CA LEU A 40 -11.62 -3.60 -11.19
C LEU A 40 -10.83 -4.86 -11.58
N ILE A 41 -9.95 -4.71 -12.56
CA ILE A 41 -8.97 -5.72 -12.98
C ILE A 41 -7.58 -5.13 -12.80
N ALA A 42 -6.72 -5.82 -12.05
CA ALA A 42 -5.30 -5.50 -11.98
C ALA A 42 -4.51 -6.44 -12.89
N LEU A 43 -3.59 -5.87 -13.67
CA LEU A 43 -2.69 -6.60 -14.52
C LEU A 43 -1.27 -6.01 -14.48
N VAL A 44 -0.28 -6.87 -14.72
CA VAL A 44 1.13 -6.47 -14.90
C VAL A 44 1.51 -6.66 -16.36
N THR A 45 2.15 -5.66 -16.94
CA THR A 45 2.73 -5.76 -18.29
C THR A 45 4.20 -6.20 -18.26
N GLU A 46 4.71 -6.68 -19.39
CA GLU A 46 6.13 -7.02 -19.56
C GLU A 46 7.06 -5.82 -19.25
N ASP A 47 6.57 -4.58 -19.37
CA ASP A 47 7.28 -3.36 -18.98
C ASP A 47 7.47 -3.16 -17.45
N ASP A 48 6.99 -4.09 -16.62
CA ASP A 48 6.94 -4.00 -15.15
C ASP A 48 6.05 -2.88 -14.60
N GLU A 49 5.00 -2.54 -15.34
CA GLU A 49 4.00 -1.58 -14.88
C GLU A 49 2.77 -2.30 -14.34
N LEU A 50 2.33 -1.90 -13.14
CA LEU A 50 1.01 -2.23 -12.67
C LEU A 50 -0.01 -1.34 -13.37
N ARG A 51 -1.05 -1.94 -13.94
CA ARG A 51 -2.18 -1.21 -14.53
C ARG A 51 -3.48 -1.77 -13.98
N VAL A 52 -4.30 -0.91 -13.38
CA VAL A 52 -5.63 -1.26 -12.89
C VAL A 52 -6.69 -0.61 -13.77
N PHE A 53 -7.56 -1.42 -14.34
CA PHE A 53 -8.63 -1.00 -15.23
C PHE A 53 -10.00 -1.27 -14.61
N ARG A 54 -10.99 -0.47 -14.98
CA ARG A 54 -12.40 -0.88 -14.85
C ARG A 54 -12.75 -1.92 -15.91
N LEU A 55 -13.84 -2.65 -15.69
CA LEU A 55 -14.41 -3.56 -16.69
C LEU A 55 -14.68 -2.90 -18.05
N ASN A 56 -14.96 -1.59 -18.07
CA ASN A 56 -15.16 -0.79 -19.28
C ASN A 56 -13.83 -0.43 -20.01
N GLY A 57 -12.67 -0.94 -19.56
CA GLY A 57 -11.35 -0.66 -20.14
C GLY A 57 -10.71 0.69 -19.74
N GLN A 58 -11.38 1.50 -18.92
CA GLN A 58 -10.81 2.76 -18.41
C GLN A 58 -9.70 2.48 -17.39
N LYS A 59 -8.53 3.12 -17.55
CA LYS A 59 -7.42 3.03 -16.57
C LYS A 59 -7.81 3.85 -15.34
N VAL A 60 -7.80 3.22 -14.16
CA VAL A 60 -8.09 3.90 -12.89
C VAL A 60 -6.80 4.40 -12.25
N PHE A 61 -5.86 3.49 -12.01
CA PHE A 61 -4.56 3.80 -11.44
C PHE A 61 -3.51 2.77 -11.91
N GLY A 62 -2.25 3.04 -11.60
CA GLY A 62 -1.15 2.16 -11.96
C GLY A 62 0.10 2.95 -12.34
N GLY A 63 1.26 2.39 -12.02
CA GLY A 63 2.56 3.00 -12.22
C GLY A 63 3.66 1.95 -12.28
N SER A 64 4.87 2.40 -12.58
CA SER A 64 6.08 1.61 -12.43
C SER A 64 6.56 1.70 -10.98
N PHE A 65 7.10 0.60 -10.46
CA PHE A 65 7.78 0.59 -9.15
C PHE A 65 9.30 0.54 -9.30
N LYS A 66 9.82 0.75 -10.52
CA LYS A 66 11.24 0.99 -10.74
C LYS A 66 11.59 2.30 -10.04
N GLY A 67 12.66 2.27 -9.24
CA GLY A 67 13.23 3.46 -8.61
C GLY A 67 13.57 4.52 -9.65
N ASP A 68 13.83 5.75 -9.19
CA ASP A 68 14.17 6.83 -10.10
C ASP A 68 15.52 6.51 -10.77
N PRO A 69 15.58 6.31 -12.11
CA PRO A 69 16.80 5.91 -12.81
C PRO A 69 17.98 6.88 -12.63
N TYR A 70 17.72 8.09 -12.15
CA TYR A 70 18.72 9.14 -11.94
C TYR A 70 19.20 9.29 -10.50
N LEU A 71 18.51 8.71 -9.51
CA LEU A 71 18.83 8.84 -8.09
C LEU A 71 19.29 7.52 -7.45
N ASP A 72 18.87 6.39 -8.00
CA ASP A 72 19.25 5.06 -7.51
C ASP A 72 20.43 4.53 -8.35
N GLU A 73 21.67 4.73 -7.86
CA GLU A 73 22.90 4.28 -8.54
C GLU A 73 23.08 2.76 -8.59
N ASP A 74 22.23 1.99 -7.90
CA ASP A 74 22.25 0.53 -7.93
C ASP A 74 20.82 -0.02 -7.83
N ASP A 75 20.38 -0.61 -8.95
CA ASP A 75 19.76 -1.94 -9.06
C ASP A 75 18.58 -1.93 -10.04
N GLY A 76 18.91 -2.01 -11.34
CA GLY A 76 17.97 -2.00 -12.47
C GLY A 76 16.95 -3.15 -12.51
N GLY A 77 16.83 -3.94 -11.44
CA GLY A 77 15.87 -5.05 -11.27
C GLY A 77 14.88 -4.89 -10.11
N GLY A 78 15.03 -3.91 -9.21
CA GLY A 78 14.21 -3.82 -7.98
C GLY A 78 12.72 -3.57 -8.20
N GLY A 79 12.35 -2.99 -9.34
CA GLY A 79 10.96 -2.64 -9.67
C GLY A 79 10.16 -3.72 -10.39
N GLU A 80 10.72 -4.91 -10.63
CA GLU A 80 9.97 -6.00 -11.26
C GLU A 80 8.87 -6.51 -10.32
N ILE A 81 7.63 -6.56 -10.81
CA ILE A 81 6.50 -7.11 -10.07
C ILE A 81 6.46 -8.63 -10.25
N LEU A 82 6.47 -9.36 -9.14
CA LEU A 82 6.48 -10.82 -9.07
C LEU A 82 5.16 -11.44 -8.60
N GLY A 83 4.27 -10.66 -7.97
CA GLY A 83 2.97 -11.16 -7.55
C GLY A 83 1.94 -10.07 -7.31
N LEU A 84 0.68 -10.37 -7.62
CA LEU A 84 -0.47 -9.51 -7.35
C LEU A 84 -1.58 -10.28 -6.62
N ARG A 85 -2.12 -9.69 -5.56
CA ARG A 85 -3.25 -10.28 -4.83
C ARG A 85 -4.14 -9.20 -4.22
N TRP A 86 -5.43 -9.23 -4.56
CA TRP A 86 -6.42 -8.40 -3.88
C TRP A 86 -6.72 -8.95 -2.49
N LYS A 87 -6.95 -8.04 -1.54
CA LYS A 87 -7.62 -8.37 -0.28
C LYS A 87 -9.07 -8.75 -0.56
N ASP A 88 -9.65 -9.65 0.23
CA ASP A 88 -11.03 -10.14 0.04
C ASP A 88 -12.09 -9.03 0.10
N ASN A 89 -11.79 -7.90 0.75
CA ASN A 89 -12.65 -6.72 0.78
C ASN A 89 -12.55 -5.84 -0.49
N GLY A 90 -11.58 -6.11 -1.38
CA GLY A 90 -11.27 -5.36 -2.60
C GLY A 90 -10.73 -3.94 -2.40
N ARG A 91 -10.50 -3.50 -1.16
CA ARG A 91 -10.03 -2.14 -0.84
C ARG A 91 -8.53 -1.99 -0.95
N LEU A 92 -7.79 -3.09 -0.79
CA LEU A 92 -6.33 -3.13 -0.81
C LEU A 92 -5.85 -4.15 -1.85
N LEU A 93 -4.75 -3.81 -2.52
CA LEU A 93 -4.04 -4.65 -3.47
C LEU A 93 -2.61 -4.83 -2.95
N ALA A 94 -2.19 -6.07 -2.72
CA ALA A 94 -0.80 -6.38 -2.40
C ALA A 94 -0.02 -6.66 -3.70
N VAL A 95 1.15 -6.06 -3.79
CA VAL A 95 2.10 -6.16 -4.89
C VAL A 95 3.43 -6.62 -4.30
N ALA A 96 3.93 -7.77 -4.75
CA ALA A 96 5.25 -8.26 -4.40
C ALA A 96 6.25 -7.88 -5.49
N CYS A 97 7.37 -7.27 -5.09
CA CYS A 97 8.42 -6.80 -5.99
C CYS A 97 9.67 -7.71 -5.90
N ALA A 98 10.56 -7.61 -6.88
CA ALA A 98 11.76 -8.44 -6.98
C ALA A 98 12.83 -8.15 -5.92
N ASP A 99 12.83 -6.93 -5.37
CA ASP A 99 13.62 -6.47 -4.22
C ASP A 99 13.20 -7.09 -2.87
N ALA A 100 12.35 -8.13 -2.89
CA ALA A 100 11.70 -8.71 -1.71
C ALA A 100 10.84 -7.71 -0.92
N SER A 101 10.48 -6.57 -1.50
CA SER A 101 9.54 -5.63 -0.91
C SER A 101 8.10 -5.98 -1.28
N ILE A 102 7.20 -5.61 -0.38
CA ILE A 102 5.77 -5.71 -0.58
C ILE A 102 5.16 -4.34 -0.40
N ARG A 103 4.39 -3.96 -1.41
CA ARG A 103 3.65 -2.70 -1.47
C ARG A 103 2.16 -3.03 -1.39
N ILE A 104 1.50 -2.51 -0.37
CA ILE A 104 0.04 -2.55 -0.25
C ILE A 104 -0.50 -1.24 -0.82
N ILE A 105 -1.35 -1.31 -1.83
CA ILE A 105 -1.89 -0.16 -2.55
C ILE A 105 -3.39 -0.04 -2.25
N SER A 106 -3.85 1.18 -2.03
CA SER A 106 -5.29 1.45 -1.88
C SER A 106 -5.98 1.45 -3.24
N ALA A 107 -7.08 0.72 -3.36
CA ALA A 107 -7.91 0.71 -4.56
C ALA A 107 -8.56 2.07 -4.85
N TYR A 108 -8.75 2.91 -3.82
CA TYR A 108 -9.44 4.20 -3.94
C TYR A 108 -8.52 5.32 -4.39
N SER A 109 -7.30 5.38 -3.83
CA SER A 109 -6.35 6.46 -4.14
C SER A 109 -5.27 6.05 -5.12
N GLY A 110 -5.06 4.75 -5.34
CA GLY A 110 -3.95 4.22 -6.13
C GLY A 110 -2.58 4.42 -5.48
N LYS A 111 -2.52 4.92 -4.24
CA LYS A 111 -1.28 5.15 -3.50
C LYS A 111 -0.88 3.95 -2.65
N THR A 112 0.42 3.78 -2.45
CA THR A 112 1.02 2.80 -1.55
C THR A 112 0.69 3.15 -0.10
N VAL A 113 -0.16 2.34 0.54
CA VAL A 113 -0.54 2.51 1.95
C VAL A 113 0.52 1.96 2.88
N HIS A 114 1.12 0.82 2.55
CA HIS A 114 2.21 0.23 3.31
C HIS A 114 3.30 -0.25 2.36
N HIS A 115 4.54 -0.08 2.78
CA HIS A 115 5.72 -0.60 2.11
C HIS A 115 6.61 -1.25 3.17
N TYR A 116 7.03 -2.48 2.91
CA TYR A 116 7.86 -3.25 3.83
C TYR A 116 8.69 -4.28 3.10
N ALA A 117 9.89 -4.54 3.59
CA ALA A 117 10.70 -5.69 3.20
C ALA A 117 10.09 -6.95 3.84
N ALA A 118 9.81 -7.96 3.02
CA ALA A 118 9.25 -9.24 3.48
C ALA A 118 10.35 -10.25 3.87
N HIS A 119 11.59 -9.98 3.48
CA HIS A 119 12.78 -10.71 3.89
C HIS A 119 13.90 -9.72 4.22
N SER A 120 14.57 -9.89 5.36
CA SER A 120 15.81 -9.18 5.64
C SER A 120 16.95 -9.98 5.03
N PRO A 121 17.85 -9.39 4.21
CA PRO A 121 18.93 -10.13 3.59
C PRO A 121 19.81 -10.77 4.69
N LEU A 122 19.80 -12.09 4.74
CA LEU A 122 20.78 -12.88 5.49
C LEU A 122 22.09 -12.90 4.70
N GLY A 123 22.82 -11.77 4.72
CA GLY A 123 24.12 -11.62 4.07
C GLY A 123 24.09 -10.82 2.77
N GLU A 124 25.23 -10.18 2.47
CA GLU A 124 25.43 -9.31 1.31
C GLU A 124 25.18 -10.06 -0.02
N GLY A 125 24.25 -9.56 -0.84
CA GLY A 125 24.21 -9.83 -2.28
C GLY A 125 23.28 -10.93 -2.80
N GLN A 126 22.42 -11.56 -1.98
CA GLN A 126 21.38 -12.48 -2.48
C GLN A 126 19.97 -11.90 -2.29
N THR A 127 19.41 -11.35 -3.37
CA THR A 127 17.99 -11.00 -3.45
C THR A 127 17.15 -12.27 -3.63
N ILE A 128 16.34 -12.60 -2.64
CA ILE A 128 15.42 -13.74 -2.74
C ILE A 128 14.10 -13.25 -3.31
N HIS A 129 13.71 -13.81 -4.45
CA HIS A 129 12.50 -13.40 -5.14
C HIS A 129 11.24 -14.00 -4.50
N ALA A 130 10.18 -13.19 -4.44
CA ALA A 130 8.85 -13.65 -4.04
C ALA A 130 8.23 -14.47 -5.18
N THR A 131 7.71 -15.66 -4.85
CA THR A 131 7.21 -16.63 -5.83
C THR A 131 5.71 -16.79 -5.78
N CYS A 132 5.12 -16.63 -4.60
CA CYS A 132 3.68 -16.65 -4.42
C CYS A 132 3.23 -15.57 -3.45
N LEU A 133 2.06 -15.01 -3.72
CA LEU A 133 1.39 -14.07 -2.84
C LEU A 133 -0.02 -14.59 -2.56
N GLY A 134 -0.29 -14.86 -1.29
CA GLY A 134 -1.55 -15.37 -0.79
C GLY A 134 -2.18 -14.37 0.16
N TRP A 135 -3.45 -14.03 -0.06
CA TRP A 135 -4.24 -13.27 0.89
C TRP A 135 -5.49 -14.08 1.18
N GLY A 136 -5.74 -14.36 2.45
CA GLY A 136 -6.96 -15.02 2.89
C GLY A 136 -7.46 -14.42 4.20
N MET A 137 -8.77 -14.45 4.38
CA MET A 137 -9.42 -14.08 5.62
C MET A 137 -9.81 -15.33 6.41
N ASN A 138 -9.61 -15.34 7.73
CA ASN A 138 -10.00 -16.42 8.63
C ASN A 138 -10.90 -15.88 9.77
N PHE A 139 -11.97 -16.58 10.11
CA PHE A 139 -12.81 -16.22 11.26
C PHE A 139 -12.16 -16.64 12.58
N THR A 140 -12.22 -15.77 13.59
CA THR A 140 -11.68 -16.02 14.93
C THR A 140 -12.56 -16.97 15.75
N ASP A 141 -13.87 -16.94 15.53
CA ASP A 141 -14.83 -17.85 16.17
C ASP A 141 -15.71 -18.54 15.13
N THR A 142 -15.25 -19.70 14.66
CA THR A 142 -15.97 -20.52 13.69
C THR A 142 -17.34 -20.97 14.22
N ARG A 143 -17.49 -21.18 15.54
CA ARG A 143 -18.74 -21.71 16.12
C ARG A 143 -19.78 -20.61 16.30
N ALA A 144 -19.38 -19.42 16.73
CA ALA A 144 -20.26 -18.26 16.75
C ALA A 144 -20.67 -17.87 15.33
N ALA A 145 -19.72 -17.84 14.38
CA ALA A 145 -20.02 -17.59 12.97
C ALA A 145 -21.02 -18.62 12.40
N GLN A 146 -20.84 -19.93 12.69
CA GLN A 146 -21.78 -20.99 12.28
C GLN A 146 -23.18 -20.83 12.89
N ARG A 147 -23.26 -20.47 14.18
CA ARG A 147 -24.55 -20.27 14.87
C ARG A 147 -25.28 -19.05 14.32
N GLN A 148 -24.57 -17.95 14.12
CA GLN A 148 -25.14 -16.72 13.56
C GLN A 148 -25.57 -16.90 12.09
N LEU A 149 -24.86 -17.74 11.32
CA LEU A 149 -25.28 -18.12 9.97
C LEU A 149 -26.56 -18.97 9.98
N GLY A 150 -26.70 -19.88 10.94
CA GLY A 150 -27.91 -20.68 11.14
C GLY A 150 -29.11 -19.86 11.61
N GLU A 151 -28.89 -18.79 12.38
CA GLU A 151 -29.93 -17.86 12.85
C GLU A 151 -30.33 -16.83 11.78
N ALA A 152 -29.47 -16.55 10.78
CA ALA A 152 -29.72 -15.63 9.67
C ALA A 152 -30.69 -16.18 8.59
N ALA A 153 -31.66 -17.01 9.00
CA ALA A 153 -32.85 -17.40 8.24
C ALA A 153 -32.60 -17.82 6.78
N GLY A 154 -31.82 -18.88 6.55
CA GLY A 154 -31.87 -19.65 5.29
C GLY A 154 -31.43 -18.92 4.01
N GLN A 155 -30.73 -17.79 4.10
CA GLN A 155 -30.22 -17.06 2.93
C GLN A 155 -28.85 -17.54 2.43
N LEU A 156 -28.10 -18.32 3.22
CA LEU A 156 -26.83 -18.94 2.86
C LEU A 156 -26.75 -20.34 3.47
N THR A 157 -26.65 -21.36 2.62
CA THR A 157 -26.43 -22.75 3.06
C THR A 157 -24.94 -23.02 3.25
N VAL A 158 -24.60 -24.07 4.00
CA VAL A 158 -23.19 -24.49 4.17
C VAL A 158 -22.54 -24.82 2.83
N ASP A 159 -23.32 -25.30 1.86
CA ASP A 159 -22.88 -25.55 0.48
C ASP A 159 -22.59 -24.26 -0.30
N ASP A 160 -23.32 -23.16 -0.03
CA ASP A 160 -23.03 -21.86 -0.62
C ASP A 160 -21.68 -21.29 -0.12
N LEU A 161 -21.29 -21.54 1.14
CA LEU A 161 -19.97 -21.17 1.66
C LEU A 161 -18.81 -22.01 1.10
N LEU A 162 -19.10 -23.23 0.64
CA LEU A 162 -18.15 -24.10 -0.06
C LEU A 162 -18.05 -23.77 -1.55
N SER A 163 -18.99 -22.97 -2.08
CA SER A 163 -18.92 -22.45 -3.44
C SER A 163 -17.92 -21.28 -3.51
N LEU A 164 -17.09 -21.25 -4.56
CA LEU A 164 -16.04 -20.25 -4.79
C LEU A 164 -16.57 -18.80 -4.93
N ASP A 165 -17.89 -18.62 -5.01
CA ASP A 165 -18.56 -17.36 -5.35
C ASP A 165 -19.11 -16.58 -4.14
N VAL A 166 -19.16 -17.17 -2.94
CA VAL A 166 -19.63 -16.46 -1.74
C VAL A 166 -18.51 -15.64 -1.12
N GLN A 167 -18.57 -14.33 -1.40
CA GLN A 167 -17.69 -13.31 -0.85
C GLN A 167 -17.74 -13.34 0.69
N PRO A 168 -16.64 -13.71 1.37
CA PRO A 168 -16.65 -13.85 2.82
C PRO A 168 -16.77 -12.49 3.51
N ALA A 169 -16.49 -11.39 2.80
CA ALA A 169 -16.76 -10.02 3.23
C ALA A 169 -18.27 -9.69 3.36
N LYS A 170 -19.13 -10.28 2.53
CA LYS A 170 -20.61 -10.16 2.67
C LYS A 170 -21.12 -11.03 3.80
N ALA A 171 -20.56 -12.24 3.97
CA ALA A 171 -20.89 -13.10 5.11
C ALA A 171 -20.51 -12.46 6.44
N ALA A 172 -19.32 -11.84 6.54
CA ALA A 172 -18.88 -11.11 7.73
C ALA A 172 -19.76 -9.88 8.05
N ALA A 173 -20.26 -9.18 7.02
CA ALA A 173 -21.18 -8.04 7.19
C ALA A 173 -22.59 -8.46 7.63
N LEU A 174 -23.00 -9.71 7.38
CA LEU A 174 -24.28 -10.28 7.79
C LEU A 174 -24.26 -10.89 9.20
N LEU A 175 -23.08 -11.07 9.80
CA LEU A 175 -22.94 -11.50 11.18
C LEU A 175 -23.47 -10.38 12.11
N LYS A 176 -24.60 -10.66 12.75
CA LYS A 176 -25.31 -9.73 13.63
C LYS A 176 -24.42 -9.32 14.82
N ALA A 177 -24.32 -8.02 15.05
CA ALA A 177 -23.49 -7.42 16.09
C ALA A 177 -23.99 -7.76 17.52
N ASP A 178 -23.10 -8.26 18.38
CA ASP A 178 -23.34 -8.45 19.81
C ASP A 178 -23.34 -7.09 20.55
N LEU A 179 -24.50 -6.45 20.66
CA LEU A 179 -24.66 -5.08 21.19
C LEU A 179 -23.94 -4.80 22.54
N PRO A 180 -24.04 -5.64 23.58
CA PRO A 180 -23.36 -5.37 24.86
C PRO A 180 -21.83 -5.37 24.76
N ARG A 181 -21.29 -6.07 23.75
CA ARG A 181 -19.86 -6.30 23.57
C ARG A 181 -19.25 -5.28 22.59
N GLU A 182 -20.01 -4.87 21.57
CA GLU A 182 -19.74 -3.66 20.79
C GLU A 182 -19.69 -2.41 21.67
N LEU A 183 -20.56 -2.32 22.68
CA LEU A 183 -20.51 -1.25 23.67
C LEU A 183 -19.25 -1.28 24.54
N ALA A 184 -18.66 -2.46 24.79
CA ALA A 184 -17.37 -2.55 25.49
C ALA A 184 -16.18 -2.19 24.59
N LEU A 185 -16.35 -2.30 23.27
CA LEU A 185 -15.40 -1.90 22.23
C LEU A 185 -15.70 -0.51 21.68
N LEU A 186 -16.48 0.29 22.43
CA LEU A 186 -17.00 1.59 22.02
C LEU A 186 -15.91 2.43 21.35
N ASP A 187 -16.15 2.70 20.08
CA ASP A 187 -15.23 3.39 19.22
C ASP A 187 -15.22 4.90 19.54
N ILE A 188 -14.14 5.34 20.19
CA ILE A 188 -13.86 6.75 20.50
C ILE A 188 -13.41 7.49 19.23
N GLU A 189 -13.12 6.81 18.13
CA GLU A 189 -12.53 7.44 16.93
C GLU A 189 -13.52 8.36 16.23
N GLY A 190 -14.81 8.02 16.25
CA GLY A 190 -15.87 8.88 15.73
C GLY A 190 -16.01 10.21 16.48
N SER A 191 -15.46 10.33 17.70
CA SER A 191 -15.46 11.56 18.49
C SER A 191 -14.14 12.32 18.47
N LEU A 192 -13.08 11.73 17.89
CA LEU A 192 -11.80 12.42 17.71
C LEU A 192 -11.85 13.38 16.51
N PRO A 193 -11.18 14.54 16.58
CA PRO A 193 -11.06 15.42 15.43
C PRO A 193 -10.30 14.72 14.31
N ARG A 194 -10.82 14.81 13.09
CA ARG A 194 -10.18 14.18 11.93
C ARG A 194 -8.84 14.83 11.62
N LEU A 195 -7.83 14.01 11.38
CA LEU A 195 -6.49 14.47 10.98
C LEU A 195 -6.54 15.28 9.69
N SER A 196 -5.70 16.31 9.60
CA SER A 196 -5.61 17.16 8.40
C SER A 196 -4.84 16.46 7.29
N THR A 197 -5.09 16.88 6.05
CA THR A 197 -4.28 16.43 4.90
C THR A 197 -2.97 17.20 4.84
N LEU A 198 -1.90 16.50 4.49
CA LEU A 198 -0.58 17.08 4.33
C LEU A 198 -0.37 17.60 2.90
N PRO A 199 0.41 18.67 2.67
CA PRO A 199 0.84 19.02 1.32
C PRO A 199 1.55 17.83 0.65
N SER A 200 1.38 17.64 -0.66
CA SER A 200 2.14 16.62 -1.38
C SER A 200 3.57 17.11 -1.58
N THR A 201 4.54 16.29 -1.18
CA THR A 201 5.96 16.48 -1.45
C THR A 201 6.42 15.82 -2.76
N GLY A 202 5.51 15.12 -3.45
CA GLY A 202 5.76 14.45 -4.74
C GLY A 202 6.42 13.08 -4.61
N GLY A 203 6.68 12.62 -3.37
CA GLY A 203 7.19 11.28 -3.10
C GLY A 203 6.10 10.21 -3.10
N ASP A 204 6.47 8.98 -3.44
CA ASP A 204 5.58 7.81 -3.41
C ASP A 204 4.98 7.55 -2.00
N ASP A 205 5.66 8.00 -0.95
CA ASP A 205 5.22 7.89 0.45
C ASP A 205 4.17 8.95 0.87
N ASP A 206 3.65 9.77 -0.04
CA ASP A 206 2.67 10.83 0.24
C ASP A 206 1.24 10.31 0.46
N VAL A 207 1.08 9.32 1.33
CA VAL A 207 -0.20 8.66 1.58
C VAL A 207 -1.20 9.60 2.25
N PHE A 208 -0.73 10.50 3.13
CA PHE A 208 -1.59 11.42 3.90
C PHE A 208 -1.90 12.74 3.20
N SER A 209 -1.56 12.87 1.91
CA SER A 209 -1.83 14.10 1.14
C SER A 209 -3.28 14.23 0.65
N SER A 210 -3.99 13.11 0.49
CA SER A 210 -5.38 13.10 0.03
C SER A 210 -6.32 12.77 1.18
N ARG A 211 -7.43 13.52 1.27
CA ARG A 211 -8.47 13.28 2.28
C ARG A 211 -9.06 11.88 2.16
N ALA A 212 -9.25 11.40 0.93
CA ALA A 212 -9.76 10.06 0.67
C ALA A 212 -8.82 8.97 1.20
N SER A 213 -7.50 9.17 1.08
CA SER A 213 -6.50 8.24 1.63
C SER A 213 -6.46 8.27 3.16
N VAL A 214 -6.48 9.46 3.76
CA VAL A 214 -6.52 9.62 5.23
C VAL A 214 -7.77 8.95 5.80
N ASP A 215 -8.93 9.20 5.20
CA ASP A 215 -10.18 8.57 5.62
C ASP A 215 -10.18 7.06 5.35
N ALA A 216 -9.54 6.57 4.28
CA ALA A 216 -9.40 5.13 4.05
C ALA A 216 -8.46 4.43 5.07
N ILE A 217 -7.45 5.13 5.60
CA ILE A 217 -6.48 4.53 6.53
C ILE A 217 -6.99 4.57 7.97
N PHE A 218 -7.55 5.70 8.40
CA PHE A 218 -8.00 5.91 9.77
C PHE A 218 -9.48 5.59 9.97
N HIS A 219 -10.30 5.71 8.93
CA HIS A 219 -11.75 5.53 9.01
C HIS A 219 -12.27 4.47 8.04
N SER A 220 -11.41 3.57 7.51
CA SER A 220 -11.94 2.39 6.83
C SER A 220 -12.84 1.68 7.82
N THR A 221 -14.08 1.47 7.40
CA THR A 221 -15.14 0.84 8.19
C THR A 221 -14.75 -0.59 8.57
N THR A 222 -13.85 -0.75 9.55
CA THR A 222 -13.48 -2.00 10.21
C THR A 222 -14.54 -2.43 11.22
N LYS A 223 -15.62 -1.65 11.35
CA LYS A 223 -16.81 -1.93 12.16
C LYS A 223 -17.45 -3.31 11.91
N SER A 224 -17.10 -4.03 10.85
CA SER A 224 -17.66 -5.37 10.55
C SER A 224 -16.65 -6.52 10.56
N MET A 225 -15.41 -6.31 11.02
CA MET A 225 -14.36 -7.36 11.08
C MET A 225 -13.90 -7.66 12.51
N SER A 226 -14.73 -7.43 13.54
CA SER A 226 -14.43 -7.84 14.92
C SER A 226 -13.99 -9.30 15.00
N ASP A 227 -14.58 -10.16 14.16
CA ASP A 227 -14.44 -11.61 14.25
C ASP A 227 -13.66 -12.24 13.08
N ALA A 228 -12.99 -11.43 12.25
CA ALA A 228 -12.20 -11.93 11.14
C ALA A 228 -10.77 -11.37 11.15
N VAL A 229 -9.82 -12.23 10.77
CA VAL A 229 -8.39 -11.94 10.70
C VAL A 229 -7.95 -12.12 9.26
N ASP A 230 -7.40 -11.06 8.68
CA ASP A 230 -6.76 -11.15 7.36
C ASP A 230 -5.33 -11.65 7.53
N VAL A 231 -4.97 -12.69 6.78
CA VAL A 231 -3.63 -13.28 6.73
C VAL A 231 -3.04 -13.04 5.34
N LEU A 232 -1.94 -12.33 5.28
CA LEU A 232 -1.10 -12.19 4.11
C LEU A 232 0.09 -13.16 4.23
N LEU A 233 0.22 -14.01 3.24
CA LEU A 233 1.28 -14.99 3.10
C LEU A 233 2.13 -14.68 1.88
N VAL A 234 3.43 -14.73 2.07
CA VAL A 234 4.43 -14.45 1.04
C VAL A 234 5.36 -15.64 0.99
N GLY A 235 5.44 -16.30 -0.15
CA GLY A 235 6.36 -17.41 -0.36
C GLY A 235 7.55 -16.97 -1.20
N PHE A 236 8.73 -17.45 -0.84
CA PHE A 236 10.00 -17.15 -1.48
C PHE A 236 10.59 -18.37 -2.22
N GLU A 237 11.62 -18.14 -3.04
CA GLU A 237 12.33 -19.19 -3.80
C GLU A 237 13.18 -20.15 -2.95
N ASP A 238 13.53 -19.75 -1.73
CA ASP A 238 14.30 -20.52 -0.76
C ASP A 238 13.41 -21.47 0.09
N GLY A 239 12.10 -21.47 -0.15
CA GLY A 239 11.10 -22.21 0.62
C GLY A 239 10.73 -21.53 1.93
N THR A 240 11.15 -20.28 2.16
CA THR A 240 10.71 -19.46 3.28
C THR A 240 9.32 -18.92 3.00
N VAL A 241 8.46 -18.99 4.01
CA VAL A 241 7.14 -18.37 4.02
C VAL A 241 7.15 -17.28 5.08
N HIS A 242 6.81 -16.06 4.69
CA HIS A 242 6.60 -14.95 5.60
C HIS A 242 5.09 -14.72 5.82
N LEU A 243 4.71 -14.57 7.08
CA LEU A 243 3.33 -14.40 7.51
C LEU A 243 3.12 -13.03 8.15
N ARG A 244 2.03 -12.40 7.74
CA ARG A 244 1.56 -11.13 8.28
C ARG A 244 0.06 -11.18 8.48
N ILE A 245 -0.42 -10.50 9.51
CA ILE A 245 -1.85 -10.29 9.75
C ILE A 245 -2.20 -8.81 9.70
N PHE A 246 -3.45 -8.51 9.39
CA PHE A 246 -4.02 -7.15 9.44
C PHE A 246 -3.14 -6.09 8.75
N ASP A 247 -2.69 -6.41 7.53
CA ASP A 247 -1.96 -5.53 6.60
C ASP A 247 -0.50 -5.19 7.02
N CYS A 248 -0.21 -5.00 8.32
CA CYS A 248 1.11 -4.54 8.79
C CYS A 248 1.74 -5.37 9.92
N PHE A 249 1.00 -6.23 10.61
CA PHE A 249 1.50 -6.94 11.79
C PHE A 249 2.24 -8.22 11.42
N GLU A 250 3.55 -8.19 11.52
CA GLU A 250 4.41 -9.34 11.25
C GLU A 250 4.29 -10.41 12.34
N ILE A 251 4.04 -11.65 11.93
CA ILE A 251 4.07 -12.82 12.83
C ILE A 251 5.45 -13.46 12.77
N GLY A 252 6.03 -13.52 11.57
CA GLY A 252 7.38 -14.01 11.33
C GLY A 252 7.50 -14.86 10.07
N SER A 253 8.72 -15.35 9.85
CA SER A 253 9.06 -16.24 8.75
C SER A 253 9.34 -17.66 9.24
N PHE A 254 8.92 -18.66 8.48
CA PHE A 254 9.27 -20.05 8.73
C PHE A 254 9.67 -20.74 7.42
N GLN A 255 10.57 -21.72 7.51
CA GLN A 255 10.97 -22.51 6.35
C GLN A 255 10.08 -23.75 6.26
N VAL A 256 9.45 -23.97 5.11
CA VAL A 256 8.49 -25.06 4.89
C VAL A 256 9.19 -26.43 4.93
N VAL A 257 10.48 -26.48 4.60
CA VAL A 257 11.31 -27.69 4.64
C VAL A 257 12.74 -27.27 4.96
N ALA A 258 13.37 -27.89 5.95
CA ALA A 258 14.82 -27.77 6.13
C ALA A 258 15.49 -28.38 4.90
N SER A 259 16.19 -27.56 4.10
CA SER A 259 17.04 -28.05 3.03
C SER A 259 17.94 -29.15 3.57
N GLY A 260 17.76 -30.38 3.05
CA GLY A 260 18.75 -31.43 3.26
C GLY A 260 20.12 -30.99 2.69
N PRO A 261 21.22 -31.65 3.04
CA PRO A 261 22.59 -31.24 2.70
C PRO A 261 22.96 -31.31 1.20
N GLY A 262 21.96 -31.31 0.31
CA GLY A 262 22.09 -31.34 -1.15
C GLY A 262 21.21 -30.31 -1.87
N GLY A 263 20.98 -29.15 -1.24
CA GLY A 263 20.44 -27.90 -1.79
C GLY A 263 19.81 -27.96 -3.18
N ARG A 264 18.56 -28.45 -3.26
CA ARG A 264 17.68 -28.20 -4.40
C ARG A 264 16.64 -27.18 -3.96
N GLY A 265 16.61 -26.03 -4.62
CA GLY A 265 15.73 -24.91 -4.28
C GLY A 265 14.25 -25.34 -4.27
N ILE A 266 13.54 -25.00 -3.20
CA ILE A 266 12.13 -25.30 -3.02
C ILE A 266 11.35 -24.04 -3.33
N ARG A 267 10.59 -24.06 -4.43
CA ARG A 267 9.80 -22.91 -4.85
C ARG A 267 8.36 -23.06 -4.36
N ILE A 268 7.83 -22.02 -3.73
CA ILE A 268 6.42 -21.99 -3.35
C ILE A 268 5.60 -21.53 -4.56
N LEU A 269 4.57 -22.28 -4.92
CA LEU A 269 3.78 -22.03 -6.13
C LEU A 269 2.46 -21.35 -5.81
N GLN A 270 1.72 -21.89 -4.86
CA GLN A 270 0.36 -21.46 -4.62
C GLN A 270 -0.02 -21.56 -3.15
N HIS A 271 -0.86 -20.62 -2.74
CA HIS A 271 -1.51 -20.55 -1.45
C HIS A 271 -3.02 -20.56 -1.62
N ALA A 272 -3.69 -21.32 -0.75
CA ALA A 272 -5.13 -21.30 -0.61
C ALA A 272 -5.51 -21.41 0.87
N SER A 273 -6.60 -20.78 1.25
CA SER A 273 -7.16 -20.87 2.60
C SER A 273 -8.67 -20.74 2.57
N HIS A 274 -9.30 -21.31 3.58
CA HIS A 274 -10.76 -21.27 3.72
C HIS A 274 -11.13 -20.41 4.94
N PRO A 275 -12.09 -19.48 4.83
CA PRO A 275 -12.40 -18.57 5.93
C PRO A 275 -12.84 -19.23 7.23
N MET A 276 -13.47 -20.39 7.14
CA MET A 276 -13.90 -21.14 8.33
C MET A 276 -12.82 -22.05 8.92
N SER A 277 -11.67 -22.20 8.26
CA SER A 277 -10.59 -23.08 8.70
C SER A 277 -9.33 -22.27 9.02
N PRO A 278 -8.68 -22.49 10.18
CA PRO A 278 -7.37 -21.91 10.47
C PRO A 278 -6.24 -22.53 9.63
N THR A 279 -6.53 -23.55 8.82
CA THR A 279 -5.54 -24.25 8.01
C THR A 279 -5.37 -23.57 6.65
N HIS A 280 -4.14 -23.13 6.37
CA HIS A 280 -3.70 -22.65 5.07
C HIS A 280 -2.98 -23.78 4.32
N ALA A 281 -3.34 -23.99 3.06
CA ALA A 281 -2.71 -24.97 2.18
C ALA A 281 -1.69 -24.26 1.29
N ILE A 282 -0.48 -24.82 1.23
CA ILE A 282 0.66 -24.30 0.46
C ILE A 282 1.16 -25.42 -0.45
N ILE A 283 1.33 -25.12 -1.73
CA ILE A 283 1.94 -26.05 -2.69
C ILE A 283 3.38 -25.61 -2.91
N ALA A 284 4.32 -26.49 -2.57
CA ALA A 284 5.74 -26.30 -2.80
C ALA A 284 6.22 -27.28 -3.89
N SER A 285 7.08 -26.80 -4.78
CA SER A 285 7.73 -27.60 -5.80
C SER A 285 9.19 -27.85 -5.45
N GLU A 286 9.60 -29.12 -5.48
CA GLU A 286 10.98 -29.53 -5.32
C GLU A 286 11.39 -30.38 -6.53
N ALA A 287 12.23 -29.80 -7.40
CA ALA A 287 12.94 -30.48 -8.48
C ALA A 287 12.12 -31.49 -9.31
N SER A 288 10.83 -31.20 -9.56
CA SER A 288 9.78 -31.97 -10.29
C SER A 288 8.72 -32.68 -9.44
N SER A 289 8.85 -32.71 -8.12
CA SER A 289 7.78 -33.17 -7.21
C SER A 289 6.95 -32.00 -6.69
N LEU A 290 5.63 -32.19 -6.57
CA LEU A 290 4.73 -31.26 -5.90
C LEU A 290 4.41 -31.78 -4.51
N ARG A 291 4.61 -30.95 -3.49
CA ARG A 291 4.30 -31.26 -2.10
C ARG A 291 3.22 -30.31 -1.60
N LEU A 292 2.16 -30.88 -1.03
CA LEU A 292 1.12 -30.13 -0.33
C LEU A 292 1.52 -30.04 1.14
N VAL A 293 1.76 -28.81 1.62
CA VAL A 293 2.00 -28.53 3.03
C VAL A 293 0.80 -27.78 3.59
N THR A 294 0.31 -28.24 4.74
CA THR A 294 -0.76 -27.57 5.46
C THR A 294 -0.19 -26.88 6.70
N LEU A 295 -0.50 -25.61 6.84
CA LEU A 295 -0.09 -24.76 7.94
C LEU A 295 -1.32 -24.43 8.79
N ASP A 296 -1.32 -24.86 10.04
CA ASP A 296 -2.43 -24.63 10.96
C ASP A 296 -2.16 -23.44 11.89
N LEU A 297 -2.83 -22.31 11.63
CA LEU A 297 -2.68 -21.08 12.40
C LEU A 297 -3.55 -21.08 13.67
N ARG A 298 -3.27 -22.02 14.58
CA ARG A 298 -4.06 -22.23 15.82
C ARG A 298 -4.13 -21.02 16.74
N PHE A 299 -3.20 -20.08 16.64
CA PHE A 299 -3.25 -18.87 17.45
C PHE A 299 -4.46 -17.99 17.09
N ILE A 300 -4.97 -18.06 15.86
CA ILE A 300 -6.15 -17.29 15.43
C ILE A 300 -7.39 -17.73 16.21
N THR A 301 -7.62 -19.04 16.29
CA THR A 301 -8.77 -19.60 17.02
C THR A 301 -8.58 -19.57 18.54
N ARG A 302 -7.34 -19.64 19.03
CA ARG A 302 -7.03 -19.61 20.47
C ARG A 302 -7.09 -18.20 21.06
N SER A 303 -6.55 -17.20 20.36
CA SER A 303 -6.55 -15.81 20.81
C SER A 303 -7.89 -15.12 20.55
N GLY A 304 -8.69 -15.66 19.62
CA GLY A 304 -10.05 -15.22 19.34
C GLY A 304 -10.13 -13.73 19.01
N ARG A 305 -11.16 -13.06 19.54
CA ARG A 305 -11.46 -11.63 19.33
C ARG A 305 -10.42 -10.65 19.91
N TYR A 306 -9.49 -11.09 20.77
CA TYR A 306 -8.43 -10.20 21.28
C TYR A 306 -7.37 -9.90 20.22
N LEU A 307 -7.16 -10.83 19.28
CA LEU A 307 -6.18 -10.67 18.22
C LEU A 307 -6.60 -9.57 17.24
N SER A 308 -7.88 -9.53 16.86
CA SER A 308 -8.42 -8.49 15.98
C SER A 308 -8.37 -7.12 16.64
N LEU A 309 -8.72 -7.02 17.93
CA LEU A 309 -8.61 -5.77 18.69
C LEU A 309 -7.17 -5.28 18.80
N LEU A 310 -6.25 -6.16 19.21
CA LEU A 310 -4.84 -5.82 19.36
C LEU A 310 -4.28 -5.35 18.02
N ALA A 311 -4.48 -6.12 16.97
CA ALA A 311 -3.97 -5.79 15.66
C ALA A 311 -4.57 -4.50 15.11
N HIS A 312 -5.87 -4.25 15.30
CA HIS A 312 -6.50 -2.99 14.88
C HIS A 312 -5.86 -1.79 15.60
N LYS A 313 -5.72 -1.85 16.93
CA LYS A 313 -5.11 -0.75 17.71
C LYS A 313 -3.62 -0.58 17.43
N THR A 314 -2.87 -1.66 17.22
CA THR A 314 -1.46 -1.60 16.83
C THR A 314 -1.29 -1.03 15.43
N THR A 315 -2.12 -1.43 14.46
CA THR A 315 -2.12 -0.89 13.10
C THR A 315 -2.44 0.61 13.11
N GLN A 316 -3.44 1.02 13.89
CA GLN A 316 -3.79 2.43 14.07
C GLN A 316 -2.63 3.24 14.66
N LEU A 317 -1.97 2.72 15.70
CA LEU A 317 -0.79 3.36 16.28
C LEU A 317 0.35 3.49 15.27
N GLN A 318 0.60 2.45 14.48
CA GLN A 318 1.60 2.49 13.41
C GLN A 318 1.24 3.53 12.35
N ASN A 319 -0.04 3.64 11.97
CA ASN A 319 -0.52 4.64 11.02
C ASN A 319 -0.34 6.07 11.56
N LEU A 320 -0.61 6.27 12.85
CA LEU A 320 -0.38 7.56 13.51
C LEU A 320 1.10 7.91 13.58
N LEU A 321 1.96 6.95 13.91
CA LEU A 321 3.42 7.16 13.91
C LEU A 321 3.92 7.55 12.51
N ARG A 322 3.43 6.88 11.46
CA ARG A 322 3.75 7.22 10.07
C ARG A 322 3.29 8.64 9.72
N TYR A 323 2.10 9.05 10.17
CA TYR A 323 1.61 10.41 9.98
C TYR A 323 2.52 11.44 10.64
N ILE A 324 2.94 11.20 11.90
CA ILE A 324 3.87 12.09 12.62
C ILE A 324 5.23 12.17 11.92
N CYS A 325 5.78 11.04 11.47
CA CYS A 325 7.04 11.02 10.71
C CYS A 325 6.93 11.80 9.40
N GLN A 326 5.82 11.70 8.67
CA GLN A 326 5.62 12.47 7.45
C GLN A 326 5.51 13.97 7.74
N VAL A 327 4.79 14.37 8.80
CA VAL A 327 4.72 15.77 9.27
C VAL A 327 6.11 16.31 9.58
N GLN A 328 6.94 15.55 10.31
CA GLN A 328 8.30 15.99 10.64
C GLN A 328 9.14 16.23 9.39
N ARG A 329 9.17 15.27 8.46
CA ARG A 329 9.90 15.41 7.18
C ARG A 329 9.44 16.64 6.41
N GLN A 330 8.14 16.90 6.41
CA GLN A 330 7.58 18.05 5.71
C GLN A 330 7.93 19.39 6.37
N ILE A 331 7.92 19.46 7.70
CA ILE A 331 8.39 20.65 8.43
C ILE A 331 9.86 20.91 8.09
N GLU A 332 10.69 19.87 8.05
CA GLU A 332 12.11 19.99 7.69
C GLU A 332 12.29 20.47 6.24
N LEU A 333 11.49 19.98 5.29
CA LEU A 333 11.52 20.41 3.90
C LEU A 333 11.07 21.86 3.72
N GLU A 334 9.94 22.24 4.31
CA GLU A 334 9.43 23.62 4.27
C GLU A 334 10.40 24.60 4.94
N TRP A 335 11.04 24.18 6.04
CA TRP A 335 12.09 24.97 6.68
C TRP A 335 13.30 25.18 5.76
N LYS A 336 13.77 24.12 5.09
CA LYS A 336 14.88 24.22 4.11
C LYS A 336 14.50 25.13 2.94
N ASN A 337 13.30 24.99 2.39
CA ASN A 337 12.80 25.82 1.29
C ASN A 337 12.69 27.31 1.71
N ALA A 338 12.18 27.57 2.92
CA ALA A 338 12.10 28.92 3.47
C ALA A 338 13.48 29.56 3.70
N GLN A 339 14.50 28.76 4.01
CA GLN A 339 15.87 29.22 4.18
C GLN A 339 16.65 29.38 2.87
N GLU A 340 16.27 28.68 1.80
CA GLU A 340 17.02 28.68 0.55
C GLU A 340 17.11 30.08 -0.08
N LEU A 341 15.99 30.79 -0.14
CA LEU A 341 15.92 32.13 -0.74
C LEU A 341 16.77 33.16 0.05
N PRO A 342 16.61 33.30 1.38
CA PRO A 342 17.51 34.11 2.20
C PRO A 342 18.99 33.69 2.06
N ALA A 343 19.29 32.39 2.05
CA ALA A 343 20.66 31.91 1.92
C ALA A 343 21.29 32.29 0.57
N ARG A 344 20.54 32.24 -0.53
CA ARG A 344 20.98 32.70 -1.86
C ARG A 344 21.27 34.19 -1.86
N TYR A 345 20.40 35.02 -1.26
CA TYR A 345 20.65 36.45 -1.15
C TYR A 345 21.87 36.78 -0.29
N MET A 346 21.99 36.16 0.88
CA MET A 346 23.15 36.34 1.76
C MET A 346 24.45 35.92 1.08
N ARG A 347 24.44 34.86 0.26
CA ARG A 347 25.60 34.44 -0.52
C ARG A 347 25.96 35.46 -1.61
N SER A 348 24.97 35.98 -2.34
CA SER A 348 25.19 37.03 -3.35
C SER A 348 25.83 38.27 -2.75
N VAL A 349 25.29 38.77 -1.64
CA VAL A 349 25.78 39.99 -0.99
C VAL A 349 27.16 39.81 -0.40
N ASN A 350 27.44 38.66 0.22
CA ASN A 350 28.79 38.37 0.72
C ASN A 350 29.81 38.30 -0.42
N MET A 351 29.45 37.78 -1.60
CA MET A 351 30.34 37.81 -2.77
C MET A 351 30.61 39.25 -3.22
N ASP A 352 29.57 40.06 -3.38
CA ASP A 352 29.70 41.45 -3.83
C ASP A 352 30.49 42.33 -2.84
N LEU A 353 30.30 42.10 -1.53
CA LEU A 353 31.03 42.80 -0.46
C LEU A 353 32.49 42.35 -0.37
N ASN A 354 32.78 41.07 -0.57
CA ASN A 354 34.15 40.57 -0.55
C ASN A 354 34.94 41.07 -1.76
N ASP A 355 34.31 41.17 -2.93
CA ASP A 355 34.95 41.62 -4.16
C ASP A 355 35.25 43.13 -4.15
N LYS A 356 34.34 43.95 -3.62
CA LYS A 356 34.48 45.42 -3.63
C LYS A 356 35.10 45.99 -2.36
N CYS A 357 34.92 45.34 -1.21
CA CYS A 357 35.24 45.91 0.10
C CYS A 357 36.02 44.95 1.03
N HIS A 358 36.33 43.72 0.58
CA HIS A 358 37.03 42.69 1.37
C HIS A 358 36.45 42.48 2.78
N CYS A 359 35.13 42.60 2.92
CA CYS A 359 34.45 42.52 4.21
C CYS A 359 33.25 41.57 4.15
N ASP A 360 32.97 40.91 5.29
CA ASP A 360 31.79 40.08 5.46
C ASP A 360 30.55 40.93 5.77
N PHE A 361 29.35 40.42 5.43
CA PHE A 361 28.08 41.10 5.70
C PHE A 361 27.92 41.53 7.16
N VAL A 362 28.35 40.70 8.11
CA VAL A 362 28.24 41.01 9.55
C VAL A 362 29.06 42.26 9.89
N THR A 363 30.27 42.37 9.37
CA THR A 363 31.16 43.53 9.57
C THR A 363 30.60 44.78 8.89
N ALA A 364 30.07 44.65 7.67
CA ALA A 364 29.42 45.73 6.95
C ALA A 364 28.16 46.24 7.69
N ALA A 365 27.34 45.34 8.22
CA ALA A 365 26.17 45.67 9.01
C ALA A 365 26.54 46.35 10.34
N TYR A 366 27.57 45.85 11.04
CA TYR A 366 28.07 46.51 12.25
C TYR A 366 28.62 47.91 11.96
N HIS A 367 29.34 48.09 10.85
CA HIS A 367 29.80 49.42 10.42
C HIS A 367 28.62 50.36 10.20
N LEU A 368 27.60 49.94 9.44
CA LEU A 368 26.40 50.74 9.20
C LEU A 368 25.72 51.17 10.51
N VAL A 369 25.58 50.27 11.47
CA VAL A 369 24.92 50.57 12.76
C VAL A 369 25.74 51.56 13.60
N VAL A 370 27.07 51.47 13.56
CA VAL A 370 27.97 52.28 14.41
C VAL A 370 28.27 53.64 13.79
N THR A 371 28.53 53.70 12.48
CA THR A 371 28.96 54.92 11.78
C THR A 371 27.82 55.63 11.06
N GLY A 372 26.71 54.94 10.83
CA GLY A 372 25.61 55.44 10.00
C GLY A 372 25.93 55.45 8.50
N ASP A 373 27.13 55.01 8.11
CA ASP A 373 27.60 55.01 6.72
C ASP A 373 27.48 53.61 6.10
N CYS A 374 26.83 53.54 4.94
CA CYS A 374 26.48 52.30 4.25
C CYS A 374 27.40 52.09 3.05
N PHE A 375 28.09 50.95 3.00
CA PHE A 375 28.81 50.55 1.79
C PHE A 375 27.84 50.46 0.61
N GLU A 376 28.25 51.01 -0.54
CA GLU A 376 27.43 51.09 -1.75
C GLU A 376 26.82 49.75 -2.19
N PRO A 377 27.55 48.60 -2.14
CA PRO A 377 26.97 47.30 -2.47
C PRO A 377 25.88 46.84 -1.49
N MET A 378 25.99 47.21 -0.20
CA MET A 378 24.98 46.89 0.80
C MET A 378 23.74 47.79 0.66
N ARG A 379 23.93 49.04 0.23
CA ARG A 379 22.84 49.97 -0.08
C ARG A 379 22.03 49.51 -1.31
N GLU A 380 22.70 49.15 -2.40
CA GLU A 380 22.06 48.58 -3.61
C GLU A 380 21.26 47.33 -3.25
N PHE A 381 21.83 46.41 -2.46
CA PHE A 381 21.10 45.22 -2.02
C PHE A 381 19.84 45.55 -1.18
N LEU A 382 19.96 46.43 -0.18
CA LEU A 382 18.86 46.76 0.71
C LEU A 382 17.73 47.53 0.00
N VAL A 383 18.08 48.43 -0.92
CA VAL A 383 17.11 49.26 -1.64
C VAL A 383 16.51 48.49 -2.82
N ASP A 384 17.33 47.91 -3.69
CA ASP A 384 16.88 47.36 -4.98
C ASP A 384 16.45 45.89 -4.88
N ILE A 385 17.13 45.09 -4.05
CA ILE A 385 16.83 43.65 -3.95
C ILE A 385 15.82 43.36 -2.85
N VAL A 386 16.02 43.94 -1.65
CA VAL A 386 15.10 43.74 -0.52
C VAL A 386 13.91 44.69 -0.61
N GLY A 387 14.14 45.97 -0.87
CA GLY A 387 13.08 46.99 -0.94
C GLY A 387 12.01 46.68 -1.98
N ASP A 388 12.41 46.43 -3.24
CA ASP A 388 11.46 46.17 -4.31
C ASP A 388 10.74 44.82 -4.15
N ARG A 389 11.45 43.76 -3.74
CA ARG A 389 10.85 42.40 -3.66
C ARG A 389 9.97 42.19 -2.42
N VAL A 390 10.29 42.80 -1.29
CA VAL A 390 9.50 42.68 -0.05
C VAL A 390 8.24 43.55 -0.11
N CYS A 391 8.30 44.73 -0.75
CA CYS A 391 7.12 45.58 -0.93
C CYS A 391 6.08 44.96 -1.88
N ILE A 392 6.51 44.19 -2.88
CA ILE A 392 5.62 43.43 -3.78
C ILE A 392 4.92 42.27 -3.03
N PHE A 393 5.62 41.56 -2.14
CA PHE A 393 5.00 40.50 -1.33
C PHE A 393 3.99 41.04 -0.30
N SER A 394 4.30 42.18 0.34
CA SER A 394 3.40 42.87 1.28
C SER A 394 2.10 43.34 0.62
N SER A 395 2.17 43.81 -0.63
CA SER A 395 0.99 44.23 -1.40
C SER A 395 0.15 43.04 -1.89
N SER A 396 0.76 41.90 -2.23
CA SER A 396 0.03 40.68 -2.61
C SER A 396 -0.66 39.96 -1.43
N LEU A 397 -0.10 40.02 -0.22
CA LEU A 397 -0.72 39.46 1.00
C LEU A 397 -1.88 40.30 1.53
N ARG A 398 -1.95 41.58 1.19
CA ARG A 398 -3.05 42.48 1.59
C ARG A 398 -4.30 42.33 0.73
N ASN A 399 -4.24 41.54 -0.35
CA ASN A 399 -5.33 41.27 -1.30
C ASN A 399 -5.86 39.82 -1.26
N ARG A 400 -5.58 39.05 -0.20
CA ARG A 400 -6.23 37.76 0.08
C ARG A 400 -7.03 37.80 1.38
#